data_AF-A0A946AD50-F1
#
_entry.id   AF-A0A946AD50-F1
#
_cell.length_a   1.000
_cell.length_b   1.000
_cell.length_c   1.000
_cell.angle_alpha   90.00
_cell.angle_beta   90.00
_cell.angle_gamma   90.00
#
_symmetry.space_group_name_H-M   'P 1'
#
loop_
_entity.id
_entity.type
_entity.pdbx_description
1 polymer ?
#
loop_
_entity_poly.entity_id
_entity_poly.type
_entity_poly.pdbx_seq_one_letter_code
_entity_poly.pdbx_strand_id
1 'polypeptide(L)'
;MAEAEGKHGNGAWPREQDVGRWTDTYFNRTKTTVQAFGDCEVTYAVFLRRPVVCAPRLMVDWLEAIAAARGVEFKVELQLQEGQWVGAGEPVAYITGPLASLVDLETLFLQKLGPACVAAYHAYTMCVDMPDTGFLAMDARHCAGTEMAEMMAYAASVGSERARRKANAIGFIGNATDATAHFFGNEKGFGTMPHALIGYAGSTVRAAEMFRQANPGVPMTVLVDYFGLEVTDALAVCRRFPDLAAAGELSVRLDTGGGRYVEGLDPQTSYAVLERNAPDAIRGYRSEAELRYLISTGVSAASIWHLREQLDNAGFDKVKIV
;
A
#
# COMPACT_ATOMS: atom_id res chain seq x y z
N MET A 1 1.16 -37.91 -5.91
CA MET A 1 1.47 -38.10 -4.48
C MET A 1 1.81 -36.73 -3.91
N ALA A 2 1.02 -36.33 -2.92
CA ALA A 2 1.13 -35.15 -2.07
C ALA A 2 1.09 -33.77 -2.74
N GLU A 3 -0.14 -33.25 -2.86
CA GLU A 3 -0.45 -31.82 -2.73
C GLU A 3 0.18 -31.30 -1.43
N ALA A 4 1.11 -30.36 -1.56
CA ALA A 4 1.51 -29.49 -0.45
C ALA A 4 0.71 -28.20 -0.61
N GLU A 5 -0.51 -28.19 -0.07
CA GLU A 5 -1.21 -26.95 0.24
C GLU A 5 -0.28 -26.07 1.07
N GLY A 6 0.03 -24.89 0.53
CA GLY A 6 0.78 -23.85 1.21
C GLY A 6 -0.01 -23.33 2.40
N LYS A 7 0.04 -24.04 3.52
CA LYS A 7 -0.27 -23.49 4.83
C LYS A 7 0.86 -22.50 5.19
N HIS A 8 0.74 -21.26 4.72
CA HIS A 8 1.40 -20.14 5.37
C HIS A 8 1.06 -20.20 6.87
N GLY A 9 2.08 -20.14 7.71
CA GLY A 9 2.02 -20.65 9.08
C GLY A 9 0.80 -20.18 9.87
N ASN A 10 0.10 -21.14 10.46
CA ASN A 10 -0.94 -20.97 11.47
C ASN A 10 -0.39 -20.36 12.80
N GLY A 11 0.68 -19.58 12.72
CA GLY A 11 1.45 -19.05 13.84
C GLY A 11 1.06 -17.61 14.10
N ALA A 12 -0.15 -17.41 14.63
CA ALA A 12 -0.58 -16.15 15.22
C ALA A 12 0.56 -15.55 16.05
N TRP A 13 1.08 -14.39 15.63
CA TRP A 13 2.10 -13.64 16.37
C TRP A 13 1.46 -12.42 17.03
N PRO A 14 1.79 -12.11 18.29
CA PRO A 14 2.46 -12.99 19.24
C PRO A 14 1.66 -14.26 19.51
N ARG A 15 2.37 -15.36 19.79
CA ARG A 15 1.75 -16.63 20.23
C ARG A 15 1.24 -16.48 21.66
N GLU A 16 0.33 -17.36 22.07
CA GLU A 16 -0.27 -17.36 23.43
C GLU A 16 0.80 -17.18 24.53
N GLN A 17 1.86 -18.00 24.50
CA GLN A 17 2.95 -17.99 25.48
C GLN A 17 3.71 -16.65 25.57
N ASP A 18 3.64 -15.82 24.54
CA ASP A 18 4.33 -14.53 24.46
C ASP A 18 3.39 -13.35 24.75
N VAL A 19 2.06 -13.55 24.80
CA VAL A 19 1.06 -12.48 25.02
C VAL A 19 1.41 -11.61 26.21
N GLY A 20 1.66 -12.23 27.37
CA GLY A 20 1.94 -11.50 28.61
C GLY A 20 3.19 -10.61 28.54
N ARG A 21 4.12 -10.88 27.62
CA ARG A 21 5.35 -10.08 27.43
C ARG A 21 5.11 -8.81 26.62
N TRP A 22 4.10 -8.82 25.76
CA TRP A 22 3.80 -7.74 24.80
C TRP A 22 2.53 -6.95 25.15
N THR A 23 1.77 -7.41 26.14
CA THR A 23 0.60 -6.68 26.65
C THR A 23 0.99 -5.68 27.74
N ASP A 24 0.22 -4.60 27.87
CA ASP A 24 0.46 -3.60 28.89
C ASP A 24 0.36 -4.20 30.29
N THR A 25 1.35 -3.90 31.16
CA THR A 25 1.51 -4.54 32.48
C THR A 25 0.24 -4.50 33.34
N TYR A 26 -0.60 -3.47 33.20
CA TYR A 26 -1.82 -3.37 34.00
C TYR A 26 -2.86 -4.44 33.63
N PHE A 27 -2.94 -4.87 32.36
CA PHE A 27 -3.82 -5.96 31.96
C PHE A 27 -3.38 -7.30 32.55
N ASN A 28 -2.07 -7.58 32.58
CA ASN A 28 -1.52 -8.75 33.26
C ASN A 28 -1.88 -8.76 34.76
N ARG A 29 -1.75 -7.61 35.43
CA ARG A 29 -2.14 -7.46 36.84
C ARG A 29 -3.64 -7.67 37.06
N THR A 30 -4.47 -7.20 36.14
CA THR A 30 -5.91 -7.44 36.17
C THR A 30 -6.23 -8.92 36.00
N LYS A 31 -5.58 -9.62 35.04
CA LYS A 31 -5.73 -11.07 34.86
C LYS A 31 -5.44 -11.83 36.16
N THR A 32 -4.30 -11.55 36.81
CA THR A 32 -3.95 -12.16 38.11
C THR A 32 -5.00 -11.85 39.19
N THR A 33 -5.50 -10.61 39.23
CA THR A 33 -6.54 -10.21 40.18
C THR A 33 -7.82 -11.02 39.96
N VAL A 34 -8.31 -11.11 38.72
CA VAL A 34 -9.53 -11.84 38.39
C VAL A 34 -9.38 -13.33 38.68
N GLN A 35 -8.24 -13.94 38.39
CA GLN A 35 -7.96 -15.34 38.73
C GLN A 35 -7.98 -15.60 40.24
N ALA A 36 -7.57 -14.62 41.07
CA ALA A 36 -7.55 -14.75 42.52
C ALA A 36 -8.93 -14.53 43.18
N PHE A 37 -9.76 -13.67 42.61
CA PHE A 37 -11.03 -13.24 43.21
C PHE A 37 -12.29 -13.79 42.53
N GLY A 38 -12.13 -14.50 41.42
CA GLY A 38 -13.23 -15.12 40.66
C GLY A 38 -13.37 -14.50 39.27
N ASP A 39 -13.50 -15.36 38.27
CA ASP A 39 -13.71 -14.97 36.88
C ASP A 39 -15.18 -14.63 36.58
N CYS A 40 -15.40 -13.82 35.56
CA CYS A 40 -16.73 -13.49 35.08
C CYS A 40 -16.73 -13.31 33.56
N GLU A 41 -17.90 -13.45 32.95
CA GLU A 41 -18.07 -13.12 31.53
C GLU A 41 -18.19 -11.60 31.37
N VAL A 42 -17.50 -11.06 30.37
CA VAL A 42 -17.52 -9.64 30.01
C VAL A 42 -17.75 -9.47 28.52
N THR A 43 -18.28 -8.31 28.12
CA THR A 43 -18.42 -7.91 26.72
C THR A 43 -17.71 -6.58 26.49
N TYR A 44 -16.74 -6.55 25.59
CA TYR A 44 -16.04 -5.34 25.17
C TYR A 44 -16.69 -4.77 23.92
N ALA A 45 -17.01 -3.48 23.92
CA ALA A 45 -17.36 -2.74 22.72
C ALA A 45 -16.09 -2.13 22.13
N VAL A 46 -15.67 -2.59 20.95
CA VAL A 46 -14.43 -2.14 20.29
C VAL A 46 -14.79 -1.13 19.21
N PHE A 47 -14.25 0.08 19.29
CA PHE A 47 -14.50 1.16 18.34
C PHE A 47 -13.26 2.01 18.10
N LEU A 48 -13.28 2.79 17.02
CA LEU A 48 -12.22 3.73 16.67
C LEU A 48 -12.70 5.17 16.82
N ARG A 49 -11.81 6.06 17.27
CA ARG A 49 -12.15 7.46 17.59
C ARG A 49 -12.25 8.39 16.37
N ARG A 50 -12.05 7.84 15.17
CA ARG A 50 -12.14 8.57 13.90
C ARG A 50 -12.88 7.70 12.87
N PRO A 51 -13.41 8.31 11.79
CA PRO A 51 -13.92 7.53 10.68
C PRO A 51 -12.82 6.68 10.04
N VAL A 52 -13.17 5.45 9.70
CA VAL A 52 -12.28 4.45 9.09
C VAL A 52 -13.03 3.53 8.13
N VAL A 53 -12.30 2.64 7.46
CA VAL A 53 -12.85 1.47 6.76
C VAL A 53 -12.64 0.24 7.64
N CYS A 54 -13.68 -0.57 7.83
CA CYS A 54 -13.65 -1.77 8.66
C CYS A 54 -12.70 -2.82 8.05
N ALA A 55 -11.62 -3.17 8.76
CA ALA A 55 -10.64 -4.18 8.37
C ALA A 55 -10.28 -5.10 9.56
N PRO A 56 -11.22 -5.95 10.03
CA PRO A 56 -11.10 -6.64 11.31
C PRO A 56 -10.42 -8.01 11.21
N ARG A 57 -10.20 -8.57 10.01
CA ARG A 57 -9.84 -9.98 9.82
C ARG A 57 -8.61 -10.39 10.62
N LEU A 58 -7.52 -9.62 10.56
CA LEU A 58 -6.29 -9.95 11.30
C LEU A 58 -6.49 -9.96 12.83
N MET A 59 -7.41 -9.13 13.34
CA MET A 59 -7.78 -9.13 14.76
C MET A 59 -8.60 -10.39 15.10
N VAL A 60 -9.58 -10.72 14.26
CA VAL A 60 -10.47 -11.88 14.44
C VAL A 60 -9.66 -13.18 14.38
N ASP A 61 -8.88 -13.38 13.33
CA ASP A 61 -8.05 -14.57 13.12
C ASP A 61 -7.08 -14.78 14.31
N TRP A 62 -6.49 -13.70 14.83
CA TRP A 62 -5.61 -13.77 15.98
C TRP A 62 -6.35 -14.12 17.27
N LEU A 63 -7.51 -13.50 17.53
CA LEU A 63 -8.35 -13.82 18.68
C LEU A 63 -8.80 -15.30 18.67
N GLU A 64 -9.22 -15.81 17.51
CA GLU A 64 -9.60 -17.21 17.32
C GLU A 64 -8.42 -18.17 17.60
N ALA A 65 -7.22 -17.84 17.09
CA ALA A 65 -6.02 -18.62 17.35
C ALA A 65 -5.63 -18.65 18.84
N ILE A 66 -5.75 -17.52 19.53
CA ILE A 66 -5.49 -17.43 20.98
C ILE A 66 -6.57 -18.16 21.78
N ALA A 67 -7.84 -18.05 21.40
CA ALA A 67 -8.95 -18.77 22.03
C ALA A 67 -8.72 -20.29 21.96
N ALA A 68 -8.36 -20.79 20.77
CA ALA A 68 -8.02 -22.19 20.55
C ALA A 68 -6.82 -22.64 21.40
N ALA A 69 -5.75 -21.83 21.47
CA ALA A 69 -4.58 -22.14 22.29
C ALA A 69 -4.89 -22.18 23.80
N ARG A 70 -5.87 -21.37 24.24
CA ARG A 70 -6.33 -21.32 25.63
C ARG A 70 -7.41 -22.34 25.97
N GLY A 71 -7.98 -23.03 24.98
CA GLY A 71 -9.12 -23.93 25.17
C GLY A 71 -10.39 -23.20 25.64
N VAL A 72 -10.58 -21.95 25.19
CA VAL A 72 -11.75 -21.13 25.49
C VAL A 72 -12.43 -20.71 24.19
N GLU A 73 -13.65 -20.18 24.29
CA GLU A 73 -14.37 -19.57 23.17
C GLU A 73 -14.53 -18.07 23.43
N PHE A 74 -14.27 -17.25 22.39
CA PHE A 74 -14.63 -15.85 22.39
C PHE A 74 -15.74 -15.64 21.36
N LYS A 75 -16.83 -15.03 21.77
CA LYS A 75 -17.90 -14.63 20.85
C LYS A 75 -17.54 -13.27 20.26
N VAL A 76 -17.20 -13.23 18.98
CA VAL A 76 -16.87 -11.98 18.26
C VAL A 76 -18.03 -11.59 17.34
N GLU A 77 -18.79 -10.58 17.73
CA GLU A 77 -19.92 -10.05 16.96
C GLU A 77 -19.50 -8.80 16.18
N LEU A 78 -19.08 -8.98 14.93
CA LEU A 78 -18.82 -7.87 14.02
C LEU A 78 -20.13 -7.13 13.69
N GLN A 79 -20.14 -5.82 13.90
CA GLN A 79 -21.30 -4.98 13.57
C GLN A 79 -21.33 -4.59 12.10
N LEU A 80 -20.17 -4.64 11.44
CA LEU A 80 -19.97 -4.23 10.07
C LEU A 80 -19.12 -5.27 9.32
N GLN A 81 -19.46 -5.48 8.06
CA GLN A 81 -18.66 -6.29 7.14
C GLN A 81 -17.36 -5.59 6.78
N GLU A 82 -16.33 -6.38 6.46
CA GLU A 82 -15.05 -5.87 5.96
C GLU A 82 -15.24 -4.97 4.73
N GLY A 83 -14.55 -3.84 4.72
CA GLY A 83 -14.66 -2.80 3.69
C GLY A 83 -15.83 -1.85 3.89
N GLN A 84 -16.66 -1.99 4.93
CA GLN A 84 -17.69 -0.99 5.26
C GLN A 84 -17.10 0.26 5.93
N TRP A 85 -17.83 1.37 5.85
CA TRP A 85 -17.43 2.62 6.51
C TRP A 85 -17.87 2.57 7.96
N VAL A 86 -17.02 3.05 8.87
CA VAL A 86 -17.31 3.10 10.30
C VAL A 86 -17.28 4.55 10.74
N GLY A 87 -18.33 5.01 11.42
CA GLY A 87 -18.35 6.31 12.08
C GLY A 87 -17.39 6.38 13.26
N ALA A 88 -16.98 7.59 13.64
CA ALA A 88 -16.20 7.78 14.87
C ALA A 88 -17.05 7.39 16.10
N GLY A 89 -16.53 6.51 16.95
CA GLY A 89 -17.23 6.02 18.14
C GLY A 89 -18.25 4.91 17.86
N GLU A 90 -18.46 4.53 16.60
CA GLU A 90 -19.34 3.42 16.24
C GLU A 90 -18.62 2.08 16.53
N PRO A 91 -19.26 1.15 17.27
CA PRO A 91 -18.69 -0.17 17.52
C PRO A 91 -18.43 -0.94 16.22
N VAL A 92 -17.19 -1.41 16.05
CA VAL A 92 -16.79 -2.33 14.98
C VAL A 92 -17.14 -3.76 15.36
N ALA A 93 -16.91 -4.11 16.63
CA ALA A 93 -17.13 -5.45 17.15
C ALA A 93 -17.55 -5.40 18.62
N TYR A 94 -18.35 -6.38 19.03
CA TYR A 94 -18.49 -6.78 20.43
C TYR A 94 -17.74 -8.09 20.66
N ILE A 95 -16.90 -8.15 21.68
CA ILE A 95 -16.12 -9.35 22.02
C ILE A 95 -16.54 -9.81 23.40
N THR A 96 -17.11 -11.00 23.50
CA THR A 96 -17.59 -11.60 24.76
C THR A 96 -16.81 -12.85 25.13
N GLY A 97 -16.50 -12.99 26.42
CA GLY A 97 -15.81 -14.17 26.96
C GLY A 97 -15.38 -13.99 28.41
N PRO A 98 -14.69 -14.99 29.00
CA PRO A 98 -14.19 -14.93 30.37
C PRO A 98 -13.13 -13.82 30.51
N LEU A 99 -13.29 -12.95 31.50
CA LEU A 99 -12.44 -11.77 31.69
C LEU A 99 -10.97 -12.17 31.87
N ALA A 100 -10.69 -13.22 32.65
CA ALA A 100 -9.32 -13.71 32.84
C ALA A 100 -8.67 -14.17 31.52
N SER A 101 -9.46 -14.53 30.52
CA SER A 101 -8.99 -15.00 29.21
C SER A 101 -8.98 -13.90 28.14
N LEU A 102 -9.65 -12.76 28.36
CA LEU A 102 -9.71 -11.66 27.39
C LEU A 102 -8.81 -10.47 27.75
N VAL A 103 -8.69 -10.17 29.04
CA VAL A 103 -8.15 -8.87 29.49
C VAL A 103 -6.72 -8.60 29.04
N ASP A 104 -5.86 -9.62 28.95
CA ASP A 104 -4.47 -9.50 28.51
C ASP A 104 -4.30 -9.47 26.98
N LEU A 105 -5.39 -9.53 26.23
CA LEU A 105 -5.36 -9.51 24.75
C LEU A 105 -5.55 -8.11 24.17
N GLU A 106 -6.00 -7.14 24.99
CA GLU A 106 -6.47 -5.83 24.53
C GLU A 106 -5.41 -5.03 23.77
N THR A 107 -4.20 -4.91 24.32
CA THR A 107 -3.09 -4.23 23.64
C THR A 107 -2.86 -4.78 22.23
N LEU A 108 -2.89 -6.11 22.07
CA LEU A 108 -2.49 -6.80 20.85
C LEU A 108 -3.60 -6.86 19.81
N PHE A 109 -4.86 -7.10 20.19
CA PHE A 109 -5.96 -7.11 19.23
C PHE A 109 -6.22 -5.69 18.69
N LEU A 110 -6.05 -4.65 19.52
CA LEU A 110 -6.17 -3.26 19.07
C LEU A 110 -5.05 -2.86 18.10
N GLN A 111 -3.83 -3.36 18.29
CA GLN A 111 -2.71 -3.17 17.34
C GLN A 111 -3.01 -3.78 15.96
N LYS A 112 -3.80 -4.85 15.90
CA LYS A 112 -4.19 -5.51 14.64
C LYS A 112 -5.36 -4.82 13.95
N LEU A 113 -6.25 -4.19 14.73
CA LEU A 113 -7.44 -3.51 14.20
C LEU A 113 -7.16 -2.07 13.77
N GLY A 114 -6.60 -1.25 14.66
CA GLY A 114 -6.53 0.20 14.48
C GLY A 114 -5.75 0.64 13.24
N PRO A 115 -4.46 0.27 13.12
CA PRO A 115 -3.64 0.57 11.95
C PRO A 115 -4.25 0.04 10.64
N ALA A 116 -4.78 -1.18 10.63
CA ALA A 116 -5.39 -1.76 9.43
C ALA A 116 -6.61 -0.95 8.96
N CYS A 117 -7.52 -0.60 9.88
CA CYS A 117 -8.70 0.19 9.55
C CYS A 117 -8.36 1.61 9.02
N VAL A 118 -7.35 2.25 9.62
CA VAL A 118 -6.89 3.59 9.20
C VAL A 118 -6.18 3.53 7.85
N ALA A 119 -5.31 2.55 7.62
CA ALA A 119 -4.64 2.37 6.34
C ALA A 119 -5.65 2.02 5.22
N ALA A 120 -6.65 1.19 5.51
CA ALA A 120 -7.71 0.87 4.55
C ALA A 120 -8.54 2.11 4.18
N TYR A 121 -8.77 3.01 5.14
CA TYR A 121 -9.39 4.31 4.88
C TYR A 121 -8.54 5.15 3.92
N HIS A 122 -7.23 5.29 4.17
CA HIS A 122 -6.37 6.08 3.28
C HIS A 122 -6.26 5.46 1.88
N ALA A 123 -6.11 4.14 1.78
CA ALA A 123 -6.10 3.43 0.51
C ALA A 123 -7.42 3.65 -0.26
N TYR A 124 -8.57 3.56 0.41
CA TYR A 124 -9.87 3.89 -0.17
C TYR A 124 -9.92 5.32 -0.72
N THR A 125 -9.53 6.32 0.09
CA THR A 125 -9.54 7.73 -0.33
C THR A 125 -8.66 7.96 -1.55
N MET A 126 -7.42 7.46 -1.55
CA MET A 126 -6.51 7.56 -2.69
C MET A 126 -7.14 6.98 -3.97
N CYS A 127 -7.76 5.80 -3.88
CA CYS A 127 -8.36 5.14 -5.03
C CYS A 127 -9.61 5.86 -5.55
N VAL A 128 -10.42 6.44 -4.66
CA VAL A 128 -11.62 7.20 -5.06
C VAL A 128 -11.26 8.55 -5.68
N ASP A 129 -10.20 9.19 -5.20
CA ASP A 129 -9.73 10.47 -5.73
C ASP A 129 -9.05 10.31 -7.11
N MET A 130 -8.57 9.10 -7.44
CA MET A 130 -7.97 8.76 -8.74
C MET A 130 -8.55 7.45 -9.31
N PRO A 131 -9.84 7.44 -9.69
CA PRO A 131 -10.56 6.20 -10.01
C PRO A 131 -9.97 5.45 -11.21
N ASP A 132 -9.41 6.16 -12.18
CA ASP A 132 -8.84 5.57 -13.39
C ASP A 132 -7.35 5.20 -13.26
N THR A 133 -6.78 5.29 -12.04
CA THR A 133 -5.38 4.99 -11.77
C THR A 133 -5.22 3.68 -11.00
N GLY A 134 -4.32 2.82 -11.48
CA GLY A 134 -3.88 1.63 -10.75
C GLY A 134 -2.75 1.95 -9.78
N PHE A 135 -2.85 1.45 -8.55
CA PHE A 135 -1.85 1.66 -7.49
C PHE A 135 -1.03 0.40 -7.21
N LEU A 136 0.25 0.59 -6.85
CA LEU A 136 1.13 -0.45 -6.32
C LEU A 136 1.50 -0.15 -4.87
N ALA A 137 1.26 -1.10 -3.96
CA ALA A 137 1.66 -1.00 -2.57
C ALA A 137 3.18 -1.22 -2.44
N MET A 138 3.91 -0.14 -2.17
CA MET A 138 5.38 -0.08 -2.06
C MET A 138 5.85 0.33 -0.65
N ASP A 139 4.97 0.16 0.34
CA ASP A 139 5.08 0.64 1.72
C ASP A 139 5.92 -0.28 2.62
N ALA A 140 6.14 -1.54 2.24
CA ALA A 140 6.83 -2.55 3.07
C ALA A 140 8.19 -2.08 3.62
N ARG A 141 8.95 -1.30 2.83
CA ARG A 141 10.25 -0.74 3.23
C ARG A 141 10.17 0.36 4.31
N HIS A 142 8.98 0.90 4.57
CA HIS A 142 8.71 1.92 5.59
C HIS A 142 8.04 1.32 6.83
N CYS A 143 7.73 0.03 6.80
CA CYS A 143 7.08 -0.67 7.91
C CYS A 143 8.07 -1.05 9.00
N ALA A 144 7.62 -0.99 10.25
CA ALA A 144 8.37 -1.47 11.41
C ALA A 144 8.28 -3.01 11.51
N GLY A 145 8.94 -3.71 10.59
CA GLY A 145 8.96 -5.17 10.54
C GLY A 145 7.85 -5.78 9.68
N THR A 146 7.90 -7.11 9.55
CA THR A 146 7.07 -7.87 8.62
C THR A 146 5.60 -7.92 9.00
N GLU A 147 5.28 -7.89 10.30
CA GLU A 147 3.89 -7.86 10.76
C GLU A 147 3.18 -6.57 10.31
N MET A 148 3.85 -5.41 10.44
CA MET A 148 3.30 -4.16 9.94
C MET A 148 3.17 -4.18 8.41
N ALA A 149 4.15 -4.73 7.69
CA ALA A 149 4.07 -4.85 6.23
C ALA A 149 2.88 -5.72 5.78
N GLU A 150 2.58 -6.81 6.49
CA GLU A 150 1.39 -7.63 6.25
C GLU A 150 0.10 -6.86 6.51
N MET A 151 0.01 -6.17 7.65
CA MET A 151 -1.14 -5.33 7.99
C MET A 151 -1.40 -4.25 6.95
N MET A 152 -0.35 -3.58 6.45
CA MET A 152 -0.50 -2.52 5.46
C MET A 152 -0.93 -3.06 4.09
N ALA A 153 -0.36 -4.19 3.65
CA ALA A 153 -0.77 -4.84 2.41
C ALA A 153 -2.24 -5.32 2.46
N TYR A 154 -2.65 -5.95 3.58
CA TYR A 154 -4.04 -6.32 3.84
C TYR A 154 -4.96 -5.09 3.83
N ALA A 155 -4.59 -4.03 4.54
CA ALA A 155 -5.39 -2.82 4.61
C ALA A 155 -5.55 -2.15 3.24
N ALA A 156 -4.48 -2.08 2.45
CA ALA A 156 -4.53 -1.54 1.09
C ALA A 156 -5.48 -2.34 0.19
N SER A 157 -5.51 -3.67 0.32
CA SER A 157 -6.45 -4.51 -0.44
C SER A 157 -7.91 -4.28 -0.02
N VAL A 158 -8.19 -4.16 1.28
CA VAL A 158 -9.55 -3.86 1.79
C VAL A 158 -10.03 -2.49 1.29
N GLY A 159 -9.19 -1.47 1.42
CA GLY A 159 -9.50 -0.11 0.94
C GLY A 159 -9.74 -0.06 -0.57
N SER A 160 -8.88 -0.75 -1.33
CA SER A 160 -9.00 -0.91 -2.78
C SER A 160 -10.31 -1.59 -3.18
N GLU A 161 -10.66 -2.69 -2.53
CA GLU A 161 -11.86 -3.45 -2.86
C GLU A 161 -13.14 -2.66 -2.52
N ARG A 162 -13.09 -1.84 -1.46
CA ARG A 162 -14.16 -0.88 -1.20
C ARG A 162 -14.25 0.17 -2.33
N ALA A 163 -13.13 0.72 -2.78
CA ALA A 163 -13.10 1.76 -3.81
C ALA A 163 -13.64 1.24 -5.15
N ARG A 164 -13.30 0.01 -5.55
CA ARG A 164 -13.90 -0.69 -6.70
C ARG A 164 -15.42 -0.74 -6.59
N ARG A 165 -15.93 -1.21 -5.45
CA ARG A 165 -17.38 -1.34 -5.22
C ARG A 165 -18.14 -0.02 -5.16
N LYS A 166 -17.50 1.07 -4.69
CA LYS A 166 -18.20 2.34 -4.39
C LYS A 166 -17.99 3.44 -5.43
N ALA A 167 -16.87 3.42 -6.14
CA ALA A 167 -16.50 4.47 -7.09
C ALA A 167 -16.07 3.92 -8.45
N ASN A 168 -16.20 2.60 -8.69
CA ASN A 168 -15.70 1.94 -9.89
C ASN A 168 -14.20 2.24 -10.16
N ALA A 169 -13.44 2.47 -9.08
CA ALA A 169 -12.01 2.73 -9.16
C ALA A 169 -11.24 1.46 -9.51
N ILE A 170 -10.12 1.57 -10.22
CA ILE A 170 -9.20 0.44 -10.48
C ILE A 170 -8.61 -0.08 -9.15
N GLY A 171 -8.15 0.86 -8.32
CA GLY A 171 -7.60 0.59 -6.99
C GLY A 171 -6.16 0.04 -7.01
N PHE A 172 -5.77 -0.62 -5.93
CA PHE A 172 -4.48 -1.31 -5.84
C PHE A 172 -4.50 -2.59 -6.67
N ILE A 173 -3.63 -2.65 -7.67
CA ILE A 173 -3.50 -3.81 -8.58
C ILE A 173 -2.48 -4.83 -8.07
N GLY A 174 -1.64 -4.45 -7.10
CA GLY A 174 -0.63 -5.32 -6.51
C GLY A 174 0.25 -4.60 -5.49
N ASN A 175 1.31 -5.27 -5.09
CA ASN A 175 2.30 -4.79 -4.13
C ASN A 175 3.73 -5.16 -4.57
N ALA A 176 4.75 -4.77 -3.80
CA ALA A 176 6.14 -5.03 -4.13
C ALA A 176 6.68 -6.41 -3.69
N THR A 177 5.94 -7.17 -2.87
CA THR A 177 6.48 -8.33 -2.15
C THR A 177 5.64 -9.58 -2.33
N ASP A 178 6.27 -10.69 -2.73
CA ASP A 178 5.61 -11.99 -2.91
C ASP A 178 4.83 -12.45 -1.67
N ALA A 179 5.38 -12.24 -0.47
CA ALA A 179 4.78 -12.67 0.79
C ALA A 179 3.35 -12.17 1.03
N THR A 180 3.00 -11.01 0.48
CA THR A 180 1.68 -10.37 0.67
C THR A 180 0.94 -10.11 -0.64
N ALA A 181 1.43 -10.67 -1.77
CA ALA A 181 0.83 -10.52 -3.09
C ALA A 181 -0.58 -11.12 -3.17
N HIS A 182 -0.82 -12.18 -2.39
CA HIS A 182 -2.11 -12.88 -2.33
C HIS A 182 -3.27 -11.97 -1.90
N PHE A 183 -3.03 -10.92 -1.12
CA PHE A 183 -4.09 -9.96 -0.75
C PHE A 183 -4.67 -9.21 -1.97
N PHE A 184 -3.91 -9.14 -3.07
CA PHE A 184 -4.31 -8.47 -4.30
C PHE A 184 -4.73 -9.45 -5.40
N GLY A 185 -4.82 -10.75 -5.09
CA GLY A 185 -5.14 -11.80 -6.07
C GLY A 185 -3.96 -12.17 -6.98
N ASN A 186 -2.72 -11.84 -6.58
CA ASN A 186 -1.51 -12.14 -7.34
C ASN A 186 -0.68 -13.23 -6.67
N GLU A 187 0.02 -14.05 -7.47
CA GLU A 187 0.98 -15.04 -6.95
C GLU A 187 2.32 -14.40 -6.54
N LYS A 188 2.67 -13.27 -7.16
CA LYS A 188 3.95 -12.58 -6.96
C LYS A 188 3.76 -11.08 -6.84
N GLY A 189 4.70 -10.43 -6.16
CA GLY A 189 4.81 -8.99 -6.14
C GLY A 189 5.22 -8.45 -7.51
N PHE A 190 4.85 -7.20 -7.76
CA PHE A 190 5.30 -6.44 -8.91
C PHE A 190 6.55 -5.64 -8.56
N GLY A 191 7.49 -5.60 -9.49
CA GLY A 191 8.75 -4.90 -9.34
C GLY A 191 9.18 -4.23 -10.63
N THR A 192 9.98 -3.20 -10.49
CA THR A 192 10.66 -2.50 -11.59
C THR A 192 12.17 -2.65 -11.40
N MET A 193 12.98 -2.12 -12.32
CA MET A 193 14.41 -2.02 -12.08
C MET A 193 14.75 -0.93 -11.05
N PRO A 194 15.64 -1.19 -10.07
CA PRO A 194 16.10 -0.17 -9.13
C PRO A 194 17.18 0.71 -9.76
N HIS A 195 17.38 1.93 -9.22
CA HIS A 195 18.50 2.82 -9.58
C HIS A 195 19.86 2.12 -9.59
N ALA A 196 20.07 1.17 -8.68
CA ALA A 196 21.31 0.40 -8.58
C ALA A 196 21.65 -0.38 -9.86
N LEU A 197 20.64 -0.90 -10.59
CA LEU A 197 20.88 -1.59 -11.86
C LEU A 197 21.36 -0.62 -12.95
N ILE A 198 20.82 0.59 -12.99
CA ILE A 198 21.21 1.62 -13.95
C ILE A 198 22.65 2.06 -13.67
N GLY A 199 22.97 2.31 -12.39
CA GLY A 199 24.34 2.61 -11.96
C GLY A 199 25.33 1.48 -12.29
N TYR A 200 24.94 0.22 -12.09
CA TYR A 200 25.74 -0.95 -12.45
C TYR A 200 26.01 -1.02 -13.97
N ALA A 201 24.98 -0.79 -14.79
CA ALA A 201 25.09 -0.85 -16.24
C ALA A 201 25.80 0.36 -16.87
N GLY A 202 25.87 1.49 -16.14
CA GLY A 202 26.43 2.75 -16.62
C GLY A 202 25.60 3.42 -17.72
N SER A 203 24.40 2.91 -18.02
CA SER A 203 23.49 3.43 -19.04
C SER A 203 22.07 2.90 -18.82
N THR A 204 21.07 3.77 -18.94
CA THR A 204 19.65 3.41 -18.80
C THR A 204 19.20 2.42 -19.89
N VAL A 205 19.63 2.63 -21.14
CA VAL A 205 19.35 1.70 -22.25
C VAL A 205 20.00 0.34 -21.97
N ARG A 206 21.27 0.32 -21.54
CA ARG A 206 21.97 -0.94 -21.25
C ARG A 206 21.31 -1.69 -20.09
N ALA A 207 20.87 -0.99 -19.05
CA ALA A 207 20.11 -1.58 -17.94
C ALA A 207 18.81 -2.22 -18.42
N ALA A 208 18.06 -1.55 -19.30
CA ALA A 208 16.83 -2.10 -19.89
C ALA A 208 17.08 -3.35 -20.73
N GLU A 209 18.13 -3.38 -21.55
CA GLU A 209 18.55 -4.58 -22.30
C GLU A 209 18.85 -5.75 -21.36
N MET A 210 19.68 -5.50 -20.34
CA MET A 210 20.07 -6.51 -19.36
C MET A 210 18.85 -7.05 -18.60
N PHE A 211 17.96 -6.16 -18.14
CA PHE A 211 16.75 -6.55 -17.41
C PHE A 211 15.86 -7.44 -18.26
N ARG A 212 15.61 -7.05 -19.52
CA ARG A 212 14.76 -7.82 -20.43
C ARG A 212 15.35 -9.18 -20.77
N GLN A 213 16.67 -9.25 -20.98
CA GLN A 213 17.37 -10.50 -21.26
C GLN A 213 17.32 -11.47 -20.06
N ALA A 214 17.51 -10.95 -18.84
CA ALA A 214 17.51 -11.76 -17.63
C ALA A 214 16.11 -12.16 -17.15
N ASN A 215 15.08 -11.36 -17.47
CA ASN A 215 13.71 -11.54 -16.98
C ASN A 215 12.71 -11.60 -18.16
N PRO A 216 12.80 -12.63 -19.03
CA PRO A 216 11.88 -12.75 -20.16
C PRO A 216 10.43 -12.91 -19.65
N GLY A 217 9.51 -12.18 -20.30
CA GLY A 217 8.08 -12.22 -19.96
C GLY A 217 7.66 -11.28 -18.81
N VAL A 218 8.60 -10.69 -18.07
CA VAL A 218 8.28 -9.65 -17.07
C VAL A 218 7.97 -8.33 -17.78
N PRO A 219 6.90 -7.59 -17.39
CA PRO A 219 6.60 -6.26 -17.92
C PRO A 219 7.80 -5.31 -17.82
N MET A 220 8.03 -4.52 -18.88
CA MET A 220 9.21 -3.66 -18.95
C MET A 220 8.90 -2.25 -18.45
N THR A 221 9.19 -2.01 -17.16
CA THR A 221 9.14 -0.68 -16.56
C THR A 221 10.55 -0.18 -16.27
N VAL A 222 10.97 0.86 -16.98
CA VAL A 222 12.34 1.39 -16.96
C VAL A 222 12.39 2.67 -16.14
N LEU A 223 13.25 2.71 -15.14
CA LEU A 223 13.48 3.90 -14.33
C LEU A 223 14.41 4.85 -15.11
N VAL A 224 14.08 6.15 -15.21
CA VAL A 224 14.76 7.07 -16.15
C VAL A 224 15.45 8.27 -15.50
N ASP A 225 15.36 8.42 -14.17
CA ASP A 225 15.85 9.61 -13.46
C ASP A 225 17.28 9.50 -12.89
N TYR A 226 17.99 8.40 -13.14
CA TYR A 226 19.32 8.15 -12.57
C TYR A 226 20.36 9.22 -12.96
N PHE A 227 20.44 9.59 -14.25
CA PHE A 227 21.42 10.55 -14.76
C PHE A 227 20.91 12.00 -14.77
N GLY A 228 19.67 12.25 -14.34
CA GLY A 228 19.02 13.55 -14.50
C GLY A 228 18.71 13.92 -15.95
N LEU A 229 18.50 12.90 -16.78
CA LEU A 229 18.21 12.99 -18.20
C LEU A 229 16.90 12.23 -18.49
N GLU A 230 15.84 12.47 -17.70
CA GLU A 230 14.61 11.68 -17.75
C GLU A 230 13.98 11.59 -19.14
N VAL A 231 13.92 12.72 -19.86
CA VAL A 231 13.31 12.79 -21.19
C VAL A 231 14.22 12.10 -22.19
N THR A 232 15.51 12.44 -22.16
CA THR A 232 16.53 11.89 -23.06
C THR A 232 16.63 10.37 -22.90
N ASP A 233 16.68 9.85 -21.68
CA ASP A 233 16.77 8.41 -21.39
C ASP A 233 15.46 7.69 -21.72
N ALA A 234 14.30 8.27 -21.39
CA ALA A 234 13.01 7.70 -21.78
C ALA A 234 12.91 7.52 -23.30
N LEU A 235 13.25 8.55 -24.08
CA LEU A 235 13.23 8.50 -25.54
C LEU A 235 14.28 7.52 -26.10
N ALA A 236 15.46 7.45 -25.50
CA ALA A 236 16.50 6.50 -25.92
C ALA A 236 16.04 5.04 -25.71
N VAL A 237 15.40 4.74 -24.59
CA VAL A 237 14.81 3.43 -24.30
C VAL A 237 13.68 3.11 -25.29
N CYS A 238 12.77 4.05 -25.54
CA CYS A 238 11.67 3.84 -26.48
C CYS A 238 12.18 3.56 -27.91
N ARG A 239 13.20 4.30 -28.38
CA ARG A 239 13.85 4.05 -29.68
C ARG A 239 14.59 2.72 -29.73
N ARG A 240 15.09 2.23 -28.60
CA ARG A 240 15.74 0.92 -28.51
C ARG A 240 14.76 -0.25 -28.60
N PHE A 241 13.54 -0.05 -28.10
CA PHE A 241 12.47 -1.05 -28.04
C PHE A 241 11.18 -0.54 -28.70
N PRO A 242 11.20 -0.21 -30.01
CA PRO A 242 10.07 0.43 -30.68
C PRO A 242 8.83 -0.48 -30.72
N ASP A 243 9.01 -1.80 -30.83
CA ASP A 243 7.90 -2.76 -30.87
C ASP A 243 7.15 -2.80 -29.52
N LEU A 244 7.88 -2.79 -28.41
CA LEU A 244 7.28 -2.78 -27.06
C LEU A 244 6.58 -1.45 -26.76
N ALA A 245 7.18 -0.33 -27.21
CA ALA A 245 6.57 0.98 -27.12
C ALA A 245 5.26 1.05 -27.91
N ALA A 246 5.26 0.59 -29.17
CA ALA A 246 4.09 0.58 -30.03
C ALA A 246 2.99 -0.39 -29.58
N ALA A 247 3.36 -1.46 -28.86
CA ALA A 247 2.42 -2.40 -28.24
C ALA A 247 1.83 -1.90 -26.91
N GLY A 248 2.38 -0.84 -26.29
CA GLY A 248 1.97 -0.38 -24.96
C GLY A 248 2.44 -1.30 -23.83
N GLU A 249 3.51 -2.07 -24.09
CA GLU A 249 4.15 -3.01 -23.15
C GLU A 249 5.39 -2.42 -22.47
N LEU A 250 5.75 -1.18 -22.83
CA LEU A 250 6.82 -0.41 -22.20
C LEU A 250 6.22 0.69 -21.30
N SER A 251 6.75 0.77 -20.08
CA SER A 251 6.48 1.85 -19.14
C SER A 251 7.79 2.54 -18.75
N VAL A 252 7.73 3.84 -18.51
CA VAL A 252 8.84 4.61 -17.90
C VAL A 252 8.42 5.03 -16.50
N ARG A 253 9.33 4.88 -15.53
CA ARG A 253 9.11 5.24 -14.14
C ARG A 253 9.87 6.50 -13.78
N LEU A 254 9.16 7.48 -13.22
CA LEU A 254 9.74 8.70 -12.68
C LEU A 254 9.91 8.59 -11.16
N ASP A 255 11.14 8.67 -10.67
CA ASP A 255 11.47 8.71 -9.23
C ASP A 255 12.45 9.86 -8.91
N THR A 256 12.31 10.97 -9.65
CA THR A 256 13.22 12.12 -9.60
C THR A 256 13.37 12.66 -8.18
N GLY A 257 14.62 12.81 -7.75
CA GLY A 257 14.94 13.30 -6.41
C GLY A 257 14.44 14.72 -6.15
N GLY A 258 13.89 14.97 -4.95
CA GLY A 258 13.28 16.25 -4.56
C GLY A 258 14.21 17.48 -4.54
N GLY A 259 15.50 17.31 -4.83
CA GLY A 259 16.48 18.39 -4.93
C GLY A 259 16.61 19.03 -6.33
N ARG A 260 15.96 18.48 -7.36
CA ARG A 260 16.05 18.99 -8.74
C ARG A 260 14.73 18.86 -9.50
N TYR A 261 14.62 19.61 -10.59
CA TYR A 261 13.57 19.44 -11.57
C TYR A 261 13.89 18.27 -12.52
N VAL A 262 12.84 17.70 -13.12
CA VAL A 262 12.96 16.81 -14.28
C VAL A 262 13.61 17.59 -15.44
N GLU A 263 14.39 16.89 -16.27
CA GLU A 263 15.04 17.46 -17.46
C GLU A 263 14.10 18.41 -18.23
N GLY A 264 14.54 19.64 -18.46
CA GLY A 264 13.79 20.66 -19.20
C GLY A 264 12.78 21.47 -18.37
N LEU A 265 12.62 21.16 -17.08
CA LEU A 265 11.73 21.91 -16.19
C LEU A 265 12.47 22.85 -15.22
N ASP A 266 11.75 23.91 -14.88
CA ASP A 266 11.99 24.92 -13.86
C ASP A 266 10.61 25.44 -13.38
N PRO A 267 10.52 26.40 -12.44
CA PRO A 267 9.23 26.92 -12.01
C PRO A 267 8.37 27.48 -13.16
N GLN A 268 8.96 28.23 -14.08
CA GLN A 268 8.22 28.93 -15.14
C GLN A 268 7.66 27.96 -16.17
N THR A 269 8.49 27.03 -16.62
CA THR A 269 8.12 25.96 -17.55
C THR A 269 7.14 24.97 -16.93
N SER A 270 7.23 24.70 -15.62
CA SER A 270 6.28 23.85 -14.90
C SER A 270 4.86 24.46 -14.90
N TYR A 271 4.75 25.77 -14.65
CA TYR A 271 3.48 26.49 -14.82
C TYR A 271 2.98 26.42 -16.27
N ALA A 272 3.87 26.65 -17.25
CA ALA A 272 3.49 26.63 -18.66
C ALA A 272 2.97 25.25 -19.10
N VAL A 273 3.56 24.16 -18.61
CA VAL A 273 3.10 22.79 -18.88
C VAL A 273 1.70 22.57 -18.29
N LEU A 274 1.46 22.96 -17.05
CA LEU A 274 0.14 22.81 -16.44
C LEU A 274 -0.92 23.70 -17.10
N GLU A 275 -0.59 24.92 -17.51
CA GLU A 275 -1.54 25.79 -18.21
C GLU A 275 -2.03 25.16 -19.53
N ARG A 276 -1.16 24.41 -20.22
CA ARG A 276 -1.54 23.71 -21.47
C ARG A 276 -2.38 22.46 -21.22
N ASN A 277 -2.04 21.66 -20.20
CA ASN A 277 -2.60 20.31 -20.06
C ASN A 277 -3.68 20.19 -18.97
N ALA A 278 -3.59 21.00 -17.93
CA ALA A 278 -4.50 20.96 -16.77
C ALA A 278 -4.67 22.36 -16.16
N PRO A 279 -5.17 23.37 -16.92
CA PRO A 279 -5.19 24.76 -16.47
C PRO A 279 -6.01 24.97 -15.20
N ASP A 280 -7.08 24.19 -15.00
CA ASP A 280 -7.92 24.28 -13.80
C ASP A 280 -7.17 23.86 -12.51
N ALA A 281 -6.07 23.11 -12.65
CA ALA A 281 -5.21 22.73 -11.53
C ALA A 281 -4.47 23.93 -10.92
N ILE A 282 -4.23 25.02 -11.67
CA ILE A 282 -3.41 26.17 -11.23
C ILE A 282 -4.14 27.52 -11.25
N ARG A 283 -5.37 27.59 -11.76
CA ARG A 283 -6.18 28.83 -11.80
C ARG A 283 -6.70 29.30 -10.44
N GLY A 284 -6.88 28.38 -9.50
CA GLY A 284 -7.41 28.67 -8.16
C GLY A 284 -6.31 28.90 -7.12
N TYR A 285 -6.71 29.36 -5.94
CA TYR A 285 -5.80 29.38 -4.78
C TYR A 285 -5.28 27.97 -4.48
N ARG A 286 -4.00 27.88 -4.16
CA ARG A 286 -3.32 26.66 -3.71
C ARG A 286 -2.48 26.98 -2.50
N SER A 287 -2.51 26.10 -1.52
CA SER A 287 -1.54 26.09 -0.43
C SER A 287 -0.13 25.83 -0.97
N GLU A 288 0.88 26.21 -0.19
CA GLU A 288 2.27 25.94 -0.54
C GLU A 288 2.54 24.44 -0.74
N ALA A 289 1.87 23.57 0.03
CA ALA A 289 1.98 22.13 -0.09
C ALA A 289 1.40 21.62 -1.42
N GLU A 290 0.22 22.09 -1.82
CA GLU A 290 -0.39 21.74 -3.10
C GLU A 290 0.45 22.22 -4.28
N LEU A 291 0.99 23.45 -4.20
CA LEU A 291 1.90 23.95 -5.24
C LEU A 291 3.14 23.07 -5.36
N ARG A 292 3.69 22.55 -4.27
CA ARG A 292 4.82 21.62 -4.34
C ARG A 292 4.49 20.36 -5.14
N TYR A 293 3.31 19.76 -4.94
CA TYR A 293 2.88 18.59 -5.71
C TYR A 293 2.61 18.90 -7.19
N LEU A 294 2.19 20.13 -7.49
CA LEU A 294 1.87 20.53 -8.86
C LEU A 294 3.11 20.87 -9.69
N ILE A 295 4.04 21.66 -9.15
CA ILE A 295 5.06 22.36 -9.97
C ILE A 295 6.48 22.34 -9.41
N SER A 296 6.75 21.73 -8.24
CA SER A 296 8.10 21.79 -7.63
C SER A 296 9.04 20.71 -8.19
N THR A 297 10.28 20.74 -7.69
CA THR A 297 11.29 19.68 -7.79
C THR A 297 10.77 18.30 -7.37
N GLY A 298 11.46 17.26 -7.84
CA GLY A 298 11.05 15.87 -7.70
C GLY A 298 9.96 15.50 -8.70
N VAL A 299 9.16 14.49 -8.35
CA VAL A 299 8.01 14.07 -9.16
C VAL A 299 6.81 14.95 -8.83
N SER A 300 6.43 15.80 -9.78
CA SER A 300 5.28 16.71 -9.71
C SER A 300 4.29 16.46 -10.87
N ALA A 301 3.06 16.97 -10.76
CA ALA A 301 2.07 16.87 -11.84
C ALA A 301 2.60 17.47 -13.16
N ALA A 302 3.33 18.60 -13.07
CA ALA A 302 3.99 19.21 -14.21
C ALA A 302 5.04 18.29 -14.84
N SER A 303 5.81 17.56 -14.02
CA SER A 303 6.82 16.62 -14.53
C SER A 303 6.22 15.44 -15.29
N ILE A 304 5.08 14.91 -14.83
CA ILE A 304 4.37 13.81 -15.50
C ILE A 304 3.81 14.30 -16.85
N TRP A 305 3.17 15.47 -16.88
CA TRP A 305 2.67 16.07 -18.12
C TRP A 305 3.81 16.42 -19.08
N HIS A 306 4.92 16.95 -18.58
CA HIS A 306 6.08 17.26 -19.40
C HIS A 306 6.62 16.01 -20.09
N LEU A 307 6.83 14.92 -19.34
CA LEU A 307 7.30 13.66 -19.92
C LEU A 307 6.28 13.10 -20.93
N ARG A 308 4.98 13.19 -20.63
CA ARG A 308 3.90 12.80 -21.57
C ARG A 308 3.99 13.58 -22.88
N GLU A 309 4.08 14.91 -22.83
CA GLU A 309 4.25 15.76 -24.02
C GLU A 309 5.48 15.34 -24.84
N GLN A 310 6.62 15.06 -24.19
CA GLN A 310 7.84 14.66 -24.90
C GLN A 310 7.73 13.29 -25.55
N LEU A 311 7.09 12.33 -24.89
CA LEU A 311 6.83 11.01 -25.45
C LEU A 311 5.86 11.10 -26.64
N ASP A 312 4.78 11.88 -26.53
CA ASP A 312 3.79 12.08 -27.60
C ASP A 312 4.41 12.73 -28.84
N ASN A 313 5.18 13.81 -28.63
CA ASN A 313 5.88 14.52 -29.70
C ASN A 313 6.87 13.63 -30.45
N ALA A 314 7.40 12.60 -29.78
CA ALA A 314 8.30 11.61 -30.37
C ALA A 314 7.58 10.38 -30.95
N GLY A 315 6.24 10.32 -30.90
CA GLY A 315 5.44 9.22 -31.45
C GLY A 315 5.31 8.00 -30.53
N PHE A 316 5.49 8.17 -29.21
CA PHE A 316 5.40 7.12 -28.21
C PHE A 316 4.16 7.28 -27.30
N ASP A 317 3.00 7.57 -27.89
CA ASP A 317 1.71 7.82 -27.22
C ASP A 317 1.22 6.65 -26.34
N LYS A 318 1.64 5.43 -26.66
CA LYS A 318 1.26 4.21 -25.93
C LYS A 318 2.18 3.85 -24.76
N VAL A 319 3.34 4.49 -24.64
CA VAL A 319 4.26 4.25 -23.51
C VAL A 319 3.64 4.79 -22.24
N LYS A 320 3.57 3.96 -21.20
CA LYS A 320 2.95 4.34 -19.91
C LYS A 320 3.95 5.08 -19.02
N ILE A 321 3.44 5.94 -18.15
CA ILE A 321 4.22 6.59 -17.09
C ILE A 321 3.78 6.00 -15.75
N VAL A 322 4.75 5.59 -14.93
CA VAL A 322 4.56 4.96 -13.61
C VAL A 322 5.25 5.78 -12.52
#